data_AF-A0A3D2CC21-F1
#
_entry.id   AF-A0A3D2CC21-F1
#
_cell.length_a   1.000
_cell.length_b   1.000
_cell.length_c   1.000
_cell.angle_alpha   90.00
_cell.angle_beta   90.00
_cell.angle_gamma   90.00
#
_symmetry.space_group_name_H-M   'P 1'
#
loop_
_entity.id
_entity.type
_entity.pdbx_description
1 polymer ?
#
loop_
_entity_poly.entity_id
_entity_poly.type
_entity_poly.pdbx_seq_one_letter_code
_entity_poly.pdbx_strand_id
1 'polypeptide(L)'
;MGECVAGLNMSPDDAGPNAIDIPGVAFDPQWESDVDDGTLTKRSIGFYYGDAFPNVRTCQSTDEVMAGGVTLVDAGSLTDATTPAPNDAPTVEFSTAGTSIEFGDTVSMEWGSHLWGEVFVQVRREKERVAWESVTCNVTGLGGFTVDEMVWDMMDERVQVDQNNLYVGFQTVDRQTVSGSDVQVVTRAIAVAVVED
;
A
#
# COMPACT_ATOMS: atom_id res chain seq x y z
N MET A 1 4.07 -9.24 -19.33
CA MET A 1 3.79 -10.14 -18.20
C MET A 1 4.53 -9.57 -17.01
N GLY A 2 3.83 -9.32 -15.90
CA GLY A 2 4.46 -8.90 -14.65
C GLY A 2 5.14 -10.07 -13.95
N GLU A 3 6.08 -9.78 -13.05
CA GLU A 3 6.76 -10.79 -12.23
C GLU A 3 5.99 -10.95 -10.91
N CYS A 4 5.44 -12.14 -10.65
CA CYS A 4 4.61 -12.43 -9.48
C CYS A 4 5.36 -13.24 -8.42
N VAL A 5 5.14 -12.91 -7.15
CA VAL A 5 5.75 -13.55 -6.00
C VAL A 5 4.69 -13.82 -4.93
N ALA A 6 4.65 -15.06 -4.44
CA ALA A 6 3.77 -15.46 -3.34
C ALA A 6 4.34 -15.04 -1.97
N GLY A 7 3.44 -14.68 -1.04
CA GLY A 7 3.74 -14.38 0.36
C GLY A 7 4.23 -12.96 0.64
N LEU A 8 4.33 -12.08 -0.35
CA LEU A 8 4.67 -10.68 -0.13
C LEU A 8 3.41 -9.89 0.24
N ASN A 9 3.34 -9.38 1.48
CA ASN A 9 2.29 -8.46 1.92
C ASN A 9 2.67 -7.01 1.62
N MET A 10 1.74 -6.24 1.03
CA MET A 10 1.96 -4.83 0.68
C MET A 10 1.62 -3.87 1.81
N SER A 11 0.86 -4.33 2.80
CA SER A 11 0.57 -3.57 4.03
C SER A 11 1.23 -4.30 5.21
N PRO A 12 2.57 -4.25 5.33
CA PRO A 12 3.25 -4.91 6.42
C PRO A 12 2.92 -4.21 7.75
N ASP A 13 2.45 -5.00 8.72
CA ASP A 13 2.25 -4.54 10.11
C ASP A 13 3.53 -4.68 10.96
N ASP A 14 4.63 -5.11 10.34
CA ASP A 14 5.94 -5.31 10.96
C ASP A 14 7.04 -4.98 9.92
N ALA A 15 8.07 -4.23 10.33
CA ALA A 15 9.20 -3.86 9.49
C ALA A 15 10.19 -5.03 9.27
N GLY A 16 9.91 -6.20 9.86
CA GLY A 16 10.65 -7.43 9.70
C GLY A 16 11.66 -7.68 10.83
N PRO A 17 12.21 -8.90 10.92
CA PRO A 17 13.03 -9.34 12.06
C PRO A 17 14.36 -8.59 12.22
N ASN A 18 14.79 -7.85 11.20
CA ASN A 18 16.03 -7.07 11.23
C ASN A 18 15.78 -5.56 11.41
N ALA A 19 14.53 -5.14 11.48
CA ALA A 19 14.22 -3.74 11.74
C ALA A 19 14.47 -3.41 13.21
N ILE A 20 14.90 -2.17 13.44
CA ILE A 20 15.13 -1.62 14.77
C ILE A 20 14.35 -0.31 14.90
N ASP A 21 13.97 0.03 16.11
CA ASP A 21 13.34 1.32 16.39
C ASP A 21 14.30 2.47 16.08
N ILE A 22 13.72 3.63 15.77
CA ILE A 22 14.46 4.88 15.51
C ILE A 22 15.26 5.25 16.78
N PRO A 23 16.60 5.34 16.70
CA PRO A 23 17.42 5.65 17.87
C PRO A 23 17.13 7.04 18.44
N GLY A 24 17.06 7.16 19.76
CA GLY A 24 16.98 8.45 20.45
C GLY A 24 15.59 9.10 20.50
N VAL A 25 14.56 8.39 20.04
CA VAL A 25 13.17 8.84 20.10
C VAL A 25 12.56 8.50 21.46
N ALA A 26 12.17 9.52 22.23
CA ALA A 26 11.61 9.39 23.58
C ALA A 26 10.07 9.38 23.63
N PHE A 27 9.43 9.85 22.56
CA PHE A 27 7.98 9.96 22.39
C PHE A 27 7.58 9.45 21.00
N ASP A 28 6.30 9.17 20.79
CA ASP A 28 5.82 8.74 19.47
C ASP A 28 6.07 9.86 18.42
N PRO A 29 6.81 9.58 17.33
CA PRO A 29 7.02 10.53 16.25
C PRO A 29 5.70 11.01 15.64
N GLN A 30 5.73 12.18 15.04
CA GLN A 30 4.58 12.77 14.37
C GLN A 30 4.82 12.81 12.87
N TRP A 31 3.73 12.92 12.12
CA TRP A 31 3.76 13.21 10.70
C TRP A 31 2.89 14.43 10.43
N GLU A 32 3.33 15.29 9.53
CA GLU A 32 2.62 16.51 9.15
C GLU A 32 2.50 16.58 7.62
N SER A 33 1.35 17.05 7.14
CA SER A 33 1.13 17.41 5.73
C SER A 33 0.43 18.77 5.65
N ASP A 34 0.19 19.26 4.44
CA ASP A 34 -0.56 20.51 4.24
C ASP A 34 -2.05 20.40 4.65
N VAL A 35 -2.56 19.18 4.82
CA VAL A 35 -4.00 18.91 4.98
C VAL A 35 -4.36 18.30 6.33
N ASP A 36 -3.46 17.53 6.92
CA ASP A 36 -3.65 16.83 8.19
C ASP A 36 -2.31 16.51 8.86
N ASP A 37 -2.39 16.19 10.15
CA ASP A 37 -1.26 15.81 11.00
C ASP A 37 -1.64 14.64 11.92
N GLY A 38 -0.65 13.87 12.35
CA GLY A 38 -0.93 12.73 13.21
C GLY A 38 0.27 12.10 13.89
N THR A 39 -0.04 11.21 14.83
CA THR A 39 0.96 10.50 15.64
C THR A 39 1.23 9.10 15.09
N LEU A 40 2.49 8.77 14.85
CA LEU A 40 2.94 7.41 14.53
C LEU A 40 3.06 6.59 15.82
N THR A 41 2.12 5.68 16.06
CA THR A 41 2.08 4.86 17.27
C THR A 41 3.05 3.69 17.15
N LYS A 42 3.84 3.45 18.20
CA LYS A 42 4.73 2.30 18.26
C LYS A 42 3.97 0.96 18.24
N ARG A 43 4.39 0.02 17.38
CA ARG A 43 3.90 -1.37 17.36
C ARG A 43 5.03 -2.36 17.71
N SER A 44 4.96 -3.59 17.22
CA SER A 44 5.97 -4.65 17.37
C SER A 44 7.38 -4.12 17.12
N ILE A 45 7.63 -3.68 15.89
CA ILE A 45 8.87 -3.05 15.45
C ILE A 45 8.48 -1.89 14.54
N GLY A 46 8.92 -0.68 14.88
CA GLY A 46 8.60 0.54 14.13
C GLY A 46 7.37 1.31 14.64
N PHE A 47 7.13 2.45 14.00
CA PHE A 47 6.05 3.38 14.32
C PHE A 47 5.10 3.48 13.13
N TYR A 48 3.80 3.40 13.39
CA TYR A 48 2.77 3.30 12.36
C TYR A 48 1.63 4.25 12.67
N TYR A 49 1.12 4.90 11.65
CA TYR A 49 -0.20 5.52 11.67
C TYR A 49 -1.07 4.83 10.64
N GLY A 50 -2.30 4.56 11.02
CA GLY A 50 -3.30 4.02 10.13
C GLY A 50 -4.65 4.54 10.56
N ASP A 51 -5.17 5.51 9.83
CA ASP A 51 -6.59 5.83 9.87
C ASP A 51 -7.26 5.07 8.74
N ALA A 52 -7.71 3.85 9.05
CA ALA A 52 -8.59 3.11 8.16
C ALA A 52 -9.97 3.76 8.27
N PHE A 53 -10.21 4.81 7.47
CA PHE A 53 -11.50 5.49 7.43
C PHE A 53 -12.64 4.45 7.28
N PRO A 54 -13.48 4.23 8.31
CA PRO A 54 -14.59 3.30 8.21
C PRO A 54 -15.65 3.93 7.30
N ASN A 55 -15.72 3.48 6.03
CA ASN A 55 -16.71 3.93 5.04
C ASN A 55 -16.94 5.46 5.01
N VAL A 56 -15.87 6.25 5.21
CA VAL A 56 -15.99 7.70 5.19
C VAL A 56 -15.96 8.12 3.73
N ARG A 57 -17.14 8.49 3.21
CA ARG A 57 -17.21 9.35 2.04
C ARG A 57 -16.66 10.71 2.45
N THR A 58 -15.35 10.89 2.31
CA THR A 58 -14.74 12.20 2.46
C THR A 58 -15.19 13.04 1.26
N CYS A 59 -15.37 14.34 1.47
CA CYS A 59 -15.54 15.28 0.35
C CYS A 59 -14.18 15.68 -0.26
N GLN A 60 -13.10 14.97 0.13
CA GLN A 60 -11.74 15.25 -0.27
C GLN A 60 -11.31 14.26 -1.34
N SER A 61 -10.70 14.75 -2.43
CA SER A 61 -10.09 13.84 -3.41
C SER A 61 -8.79 13.23 -2.86
N THR A 62 -8.35 12.12 -3.44
CA THR A 62 -7.04 11.54 -3.13
C THR A 62 -5.93 12.58 -3.35
N ASP A 63 -6.03 13.39 -4.41
CA ASP A 63 -5.05 14.44 -4.70
C ASP A 63 -5.04 15.56 -3.65
N GLU A 64 -6.20 15.87 -3.06
CA GLU A 64 -6.28 16.83 -1.94
C GLU A 64 -5.62 16.26 -0.68
N VAL A 65 -5.95 15.03 -0.27
CA VAL A 65 -5.36 14.40 0.92
C VAL A 65 -3.85 14.22 0.79
N MET A 66 -3.39 13.95 -0.43
CA MET A 66 -2.00 13.63 -0.72
C MET A 66 -1.17 14.87 -1.09
N ALA A 67 -1.78 16.07 -1.12
CA ALA A 67 -1.11 17.30 -1.53
C ALA A 67 0.14 17.57 -0.67
N GLY A 68 1.30 17.76 -1.31
CA GLY A 68 2.54 18.18 -0.67
C GLY A 68 3.41 17.06 -0.07
N GLY A 69 2.90 15.82 0.02
CA GLY A 69 3.58 14.75 0.74
C GLY A 69 3.52 14.93 2.25
N VAL A 70 4.27 14.09 2.97
CA VAL A 70 4.28 14.04 4.44
C VAL A 70 5.69 14.29 4.95
N THR A 71 5.81 15.09 6.01
CA THR A 71 7.06 15.37 6.73
C THR A 71 7.06 14.64 8.06
N LEU A 72 8.16 13.99 8.39
CA LEU A 72 8.36 13.33 9.67
C LEU A 72 8.87 14.31 10.73
N VAL A 73 8.19 14.38 11.88
CA VAL A 73 8.47 15.29 12.99
C VAL A 73 8.73 14.50 14.27
N ASP A 74 9.54 15.06 15.17
CA ASP A 74 9.91 14.43 16.46
C ASP A 74 10.50 13.01 16.34
N ALA A 75 11.13 12.68 15.21
CA ALA A 75 11.72 11.38 14.91
C ALA A 75 13.25 11.33 15.14
N GLY A 76 13.76 12.14 16.07
CA GLY A 76 15.19 12.16 16.40
C GLY A 76 16.05 12.59 15.21
N SER A 77 17.00 11.74 14.79
CA SER A 77 17.86 12.04 13.63
C SER A 77 17.15 11.98 12.28
N LEU A 78 15.93 11.44 12.24
CA LEU A 78 15.13 11.29 11.02
C LEU A 78 14.08 12.40 10.86
N THR A 79 13.98 13.33 11.82
CA THR A 79 13.14 14.53 11.66
C THR A 79 13.53 15.29 10.39
N ASP A 80 12.53 15.85 9.72
CA ASP A 80 12.60 16.51 8.40
C ASP A 80 12.71 15.54 7.20
N ALA A 81 12.63 14.22 7.42
CA ALA A 81 12.45 13.29 6.32
C ALA A 81 11.08 13.53 5.66
N THR A 82 11.09 13.91 4.38
CA THR A 82 9.87 14.16 3.60
C THR A 82 9.62 13.05 2.59
N THR A 83 8.37 12.65 2.40
CA THR A 83 7.99 11.87 1.22
C THR A 83 7.93 12.78 -0.01
N PRO A 84 8.27 12.30 -1.22
CA PRO A 84 8.06 13.09 -2.43
C PRO A 84 6.58 13.40 -2.60
N ALA A 85 6.29 14.54 -3.25
CA ALA A 85 4.95 14.87 -3.68
C ALA A 85 4.39 13.70 -4.53
N PRO A 86 3.20 13.18 -4.20
CA PRO A 86 2.59 12.12 -4.97
C PRO A 86 2.25 12.61 -6.37
N ASN A 87 2.31 11.69 -7.33
CA ASN A 87 1.63 11.93 -8.60
C ASN A 87 0.12 11.75 -8.40
N ASP A 88 -0.68 12.34 -9.29
CA ASP A 88 -2.13 12.13 -9.30
C ASP A 88 -2.46 10.63 -9.26
N ALA A 89 -3.40 10.26 -8.40
CA ALA A 89 -3.79 8.86 -8.24
C ALA A 89 -4.59 8.42 -9.49
N PRO A 90 -4.15 7.41 -10.25
CA PRO A 90 -4.88 6.97 -11.42
C PRO A 90 -6.20 6.32 -11.01
N THR A 91 -7.24 6.55 -11.79
CA THR A 91 -8.49 5.79 -11.66
C THR A 91 -8.25 4.36 -12.14
N VAL A 92 -8.64 3.39 -11.33
CA VAL A 92 -8.55 1.96 -11.67
C VAL A 92 -9.94 1.42 -11.96
N GLU A 93 -10.11 0.86 -13.15
CA GLU A 93 -11.33 0.18 -13.57
C GLU A 93 -11.16 -1.34 -13.39
N PHE A 94 -12.05 -1.95 -12.62
CA PHE A 94 -12.05 -3.40 -12.37
C PHE A 94 -13.18 -4.07 -13.17
N SER A 95 -12.87 -5.19 -13.83
CA SER A 95 -13.85 -5.95 -14.63
C SER A 95 -14.91 -6.66 -13.79
N THR A 96 -14.76 -6.71 -12.46
CA THR A 96 -15.72 -7.34 -11.53
C THR A 96 -17.04 -6.58 -11.47
N ALA A 97 -17.08 -5.31 -11.89
CA ALA A 97 -18.28 -4.47 -11.80
C ALA A 97 -18.92 -4.44 -10.39
N GLY A 98 -18.11 -4.64 -9.34
CA GLY A 98 -18.56 -4.66 -7.95
C GLY A 98 -19.12 -5.99 -7.44
N THR A 99 -18.88 -7.12 -8.12
CA THR A 99 -19.20 -8.46 -7.61
C THR A 99 -18.02 -9.06 -6.83
N SER A 100 -18.31 -10.00 -5.91
CA SER A 100 -17.28 -10.71 -5.15
C SER A 100 -16.29 -11.40 -6.08
N ILE A 101 -15.04 -11.52 -5.64
CA ILE A 101 -13.98 -12.23 -6.36
C ILE A 101 -13.85 -13.62 -5.74
N GLU A 102 -14.09 -14.65 -6.53
CA GLU A 102 -13.90 -16.03 -6.13
C GLU A 102 -12.51 -16.54 -6.52
N PHE A 103 -12.07 -17.61 -5.86
CA PHE A 103 -10.80 -18.25 -6.21
C PHE A 103 -10.88 -18.82 -7.64
N GLY A 104 -9.89 -18.49 -8.46
CA GLY A 104 -9.83 -18.91 -9.87
C GLY A 104 -10.49 -17.93 -10.84
N ASP A 105 -11.15 -16.88 -10.36
CA ASP A 105 -11.79 -15.89 -11.23
C ASP A 105 -10.77 -15.14 -12.10
N THR A 106 -11.13 -14.91 -13.37
CA THR A 106 -10.35 -14.03 -14.23
C THR A 106 -10.81 -12.59 -14.06
N VAL A 107 -9.98 -11.76 -13.42
CA VAL A 107 -10.28 -10.35 -13.17
C VAL A 107 -9.29 -9.48 -13.93
N SER A 108 -9.80 -8.61 -14.80
CA SER A 108 -8.99 -7.63 -15.54
C SER A 108 -9.10 -6.25 -14.90
N MET A 109 -8.01 -5.52 -14.92
CA MET A 109 -7.90 -4.17 -14.38
C MET A 109 -7.18 -3.25 -15.35
N GLU A 110 -7.66 -2.03 -15.49
CA GLU A 110 -7.07 -1.01 -16.33
C GLU A 110 -6.95 0.32 -15.58
N TRP A 111 -5.86 1.05 -15.80
CA TRP A 111 -5.58 2.32 -15.12
C TRP A 111 -4.91 3.36 -16.04
N GLY A 112 -4.67 3.01 -17.30
CA GLY A 112 -4.05 3.91 -18.28
C GLY A 112 -2.57 4.20 -17.99
N SER A 113 -2.04 5.27 -18.58
CA SER A 113 -0.66 5.71 -18.34
C SER A 113 -0.57 6.68 -17.16
N HIS A 114 0.39 6.50 -16.28
CA HIS A 114 0.64 7.39 -15.15
C HIS A 114 2.14 7.66 -14.94
N LEU A 115 2.46 8.58 -14.01
CA LEU A 115 3.84 9.00 -13.72
C LEU A 115 4.51 8.28 -12.53
N TRP A 116 3.79 7.39 -11.85
CA TRP A 116 4.34 6.60 -10.74
C TRP A 116 5.48 5.68 -11.20
N GLY A 117 6.52 5.57 -10.34
CA GLY A 117 7.75 4.86 -10.66
C GLY A 117 7.61 3.34 -10.62
N GLU A 118 6.70 2.81 -9.80
CA GLU A 118 6.44 1.38 -9.65
C GLU A 118 4.93 1.12 -9.57
N VAL A 119 4.50 -0.01 -10.13
CA VAL A 119 3.11 -0.48 -10.08
C VAL A 119 3.09 -1.94 -9.71
N PHE A 120 2.21 -2.29 -8.79
CA PHE A 120 2.01 -3.66 -8.38
C PHE A 120 0.53 -3.99 -8.24
N VAL A 121 0.22 -5.25 -8.52
CA VAL A 121 -1.09 -5.85 -8.25
C VAL A 121 -0.90 -6.89 -7.17
N GLN A 122 -1.78 -6.90 -6.18
CA GLN A 122 -1.82 -7.97 -5.19
C GLN A 122 -3.20 -8.58 -5.09
N VAL A 123 -3.23 -9.90 -5.20
CA VAL A 123 -4.34 -10.72 -4.75
C VAL A 123 -4.05 -11.10 -3.30
N ARG A 124 -5.01 -10.86 -2.41
CA ARG A 124 -4.92 -11.20 -0.99
C ARG A 124 -6.12 -12.02 -0.59
N ARG A 125 -5.87 -13.16 0.05
CA ARG A 125 -6.91 -14.02 0.61
C ARG A 125 -6.97 -13.79 2.11
N GLU A 126 -8.11 -13.31 2.59
CA GLU A 126 -8.25 -12.81 3.96
C GLU A 126 -9.25 -13.60 4.78
N LYS A 127 -8.89 -13.87 6.03
CA LYS A 127 -9.79 -14.44 7.03
C LYS A 127 -9.66 -13.65 8.32
N GLU A 128 -10.79 -13.29 8.90
CA GLU A 128 -10.88 -12.41 10.08
C GLU A 128 -10.11 -11.09 9.86
N ARG A 129 -10.13 -10.56 8.63
CA ARG A 129 -9.38 -9.37 8.16
C ARG A 129 -7.85 -9.50 8.21
N VAL A 130 -7.33 -10.70 8.42
CA VAL A 130 -5.90 -11.00 8.39
C VAL A 130 -5.53 -11.61 7.03
N ALA A 131 -4.39 -11.21 6.46
CA ALA A 131 -3.86 -11.84 5.24
C ALA A 131 -3.41 -13.26 5.56
N TRP A 132 -4.04 -14.27 4.96
CA TRP A 132 -3.57 -15.65 5.06
C TRP A 132 -2.66 -16.02 3.90
N GLU A 133 -3.01 -15.57 2.70
CA GLU A 133 -2.19 -15.73 1.51
C GLU A 133 -2.19 -14.44 0.70
N SER A 134 -1.10 -14.22 -0.03
CA SER A 134 -1.01 -13.13 -0.97
C SER A 134 -0.11 -13.50 -2.14
N VAL A 135 -0.41 -12.95 -3.31
CA VAL A 135 0.48 -12.95 -4.47
C VAL A 135 0.60 -11.52 -4.93
N THR A 136 1.83 -11.03 -5.06
CA THR A 136 2.13 -9.67 -5.50
C THR A 136 2.88 -9.72 -6.83
N CYS A 137 2.35 -9.04 -7.84
CA CYS A 137 2.88 -8.96 -9.18
C CYS A 137 3.40 -7.56 -9.47
N ASN A 138 4.69 -7.42 -9.82
CA ASN A 138 5.23 -6.17 -10.35
C ASN A 138 4.80 -6.01 -11.80
N VAL A 139 4.02 -4.98 -12.07
CA VAL A 139 3.41 -4.68 -13.38
C VAL A 139 3.82 -3.29 -13.87
N THR A 140 4.96 -2.80 -13.40
CA THR A 140 5.50 -1.47 -13.74
C THR A 140 5.62 -1.30 -15.25
N GLY A 141 5.15 -0.17 -15.76
CA GLY A 141 5.14 0.17 -17.18
C GLY A 141 3.96 -0.40 -17.97
N LEU A 142 3.05 -1.14 -17.32
CA LEU A 142 1.78 -1.57 -17.92
C LEU A 142 0.66 -0.57 -17.58
N GLY A 143 -0.34 -0.49 -18.46
CA GLY A 143 -1.57 0.30 -18.23
C GLY A 143 -2.75 -0.54 -17.71
N GLY A 144 -2.50 -1.81 -17.40
CA GLY A 144 -3.48 -2.77 -16.95
C GLY A 144 -2.85 -4.14 -16.68
N PHE A 145 -3.60 -5.01 -16.01
CA PHE A 145 -3.19 -6.38 -15.69
C PHE A 145 -4.41 -7.28 -15.53
N THR A 146 -4.23 -8.57 -15.79
CA THR A 146 -5.27 -9.59 -15.60
C THR A 146 -4.77 -10.60 -14.58
N VAL A 147 -5.53 -10.78 -13.50
CA VAL A 147 -5.41 -11.92 -12.60
C VAL A 147 -6.11 -13.08 -13.28
N ASP A 148 -5.37 -14.15 -13.55
CA ASP A 148 -5.84 -15.37 -14.20
C ASP A 148 -5.41 -16.62 -13.41
N GLU A 149 -5.68 -17.80 -13.95
CA GLU A 149 -5.35 -19.10 -13.35
C GLU A 149 -3.88 -19.19 -12.91
N MET A 150 -2.94 -18.58 -13.65
CA MET A 150 -1.52 -18.65 -13.30
C MET A 150 -1.20 -17.92 -11.99
N VAL A 151 -1.94 -16.86 -11.67
CA VAL A 151 -1.79 -16.14 -10.40
C VAL A 151 -2.44 -16.93 -9.26
N TRP A 152 -3.60 -17.53 -9.51
CA TRP A 152 -4.32 -18.35 -8.52
C TRP A 152 -3.56 -19.63 -8.16
N ASP A 153 -2.90 -20.26 -9.12
CA ASP A 153 -2.07 -21.47 -8.93
C ASP A 153 -0.89 -21.25 -7.98
N MET A 154 -0.56 -20.00 -7.66
CA MET A 154 0.46 -19.67 -6.66
C MET A 154 -0.07 -19.69 -5.22
N MET A 155 -1.37 -19.92 -5.01
CA MET A 155 -2.06 -19.98 -3.72
C MET A 155 -2.78 -21.32 -3.54
N ASP A 156 -3.11 -21.68 -2.30
CA ASP A 156 -3.74 -22.96 -1.98
C ASP A 156 -5.26 -22.84 -1.83
N GLU A 157 -6.03 -23.27 -2.85
CA GLU A 157 -7.50 -23.24 -2.86
C GLU A 157 -8.16 -23.82 -1.59
N ARG A 158 -7.48 -24.74 -0.89
CA ARG A 158 -8.00 -25.42 0.30
C ARG A 158 -8.05 -24.52 1.54
N VAL A 159 -7.32 -23.41 1.53
CA VAL A 159 -7.38 -22.40 2.60
C VAL A 159 -8.73 -21.72 2.54
N GLN A 160 -9.56 -21.95 3.57
CA GLN A 160 -10.85 -21.27 3.71
C GLN A 160 -10.64 -19.84 4.18
N VAL A 161 -11.08 -18.89 3.38
CA VAL A 161 -11.01 -17.45 3.63
C VAL A 161 -12.40 -16.84 3.58
N ASP A 162 -12.54 -15.66 4.18
CA ASP A 162 -13.82 -14.93 4.18
C ASP A 162 -13.98 -14.13 2.88
N GLN A 163 -12.88 -13.64 2.31
CA GLN A 163 -12.89 -12.82 1.09
C GLN A 163 -11.57 -12.90 0.32
N ASN A 164 -11.64 -12.68 -0.99
CA ASN A 164 -10.47 -12.41 -1.82
C ASN A 164 -10.49 -10.94 -2.23
N ASN A 165 -9.42 -10.23 -1.92
CA ASN A 165 -9.28 -8.81 -2.21
C ASN A 165 -8.22 -8.58 -3.28
N LEU A 166 -8.47 -7.58 -4.12
CA LEU A 166 -7.59 -7.19 -5.20
C LEU A 166 -7.17 -5.75 -5.02
N TYR A 167 -5.86 -5.55 -4.97
CA TYR A 167 -5.23 -4.26 -4.73
C TYR A 167 -4.37 -3.89 -5.93
N VAL A 168 -4.45 -2.63 -6.37
CA VAL A 168 -3.46 -2.01 -7.26
C VAL A 168 -2.77 -0.92 -6.48
N GLY A 169 -1.46 -1.01 -6.35
CA GLY A 169 -0.70 0.09 -5.77
C GLY A 169 0.24 0.72 -6.77
N PHE A 170 0.32 2.04 -6.65
CA PHE A 170 1.19 2.92 -7.40
C PHE A 170 2.15 3.53 -6.41
N GLN A 171 3.45 3.43 -6.69
CA GLN A 171 4.49 3.77 -5.74
C GLN A 171 5.59 4.62 -6.38
N THR A 172 6.07 5.59 -5.61
CA THR A 172 7.28 6.34 -5.90
C THR A 172 8.21 6.21 -4.71
N VAL A 173 9.46 5.81 -4.98
CA VAL A 173 10.50 5.65 -3.97
C VAL A 173 11.54 6.72 -4.19
N ASP A 174 11.90 7.41 -3.12
CA ASP A 174 13.02 8.36 -3.12
C ASP A 174 14.02 8.00 -2.02
N ARG A 175 15.27 8.43 -2.20
CA ARG A 175 16.35 8.27 -1.22
C ARG A 175 16.93 9.61 -0.90
N GLN A 176 16.91 9.95 0.39
CA GLN A 176 17.44 11.20 0.91
C GLN A 176 18.45 10.93 2.02
N THR A 177 19.29 11.93 2.30
CA THR A 177 20.19 11.90 3.45
C THR A 177 19.71 12.92 4.47
N VAL A 178 19.29 12.45 5.65
CA VAL A 178 18.80 13.28 6.75
C VAL A 178 19.73 13.11 7.94
N SER A 179 20.33 14.21 8.41
CA SER A 179 21.32 14.20 9.51
C SER A 179 22.47 13.19 9.32
N GLY A 180 22.85 12.89 8.07
CA GLY A 180 23.89 11.91 7.74
C GLY A 180 23.43 10.45 7.72
N SER A 181 22.13 10.18 7.94
CA SER A 181 21.50 8.87 7.74
C SER A 181 20.88 8.79 6.35
N ASP A 182 21.09 7.67 5.66
CA ASP A 182 20.37 7.37 4.42
C ASP A 182 18.96 6.90 4.75
N VAL A 183 17.97 7.62 4.23
CA VAL A 183 16.55 7.36 4.45
C VAL A 183 15.90 7.07 3.12
N GLN A 184 15.21 5.93 3.04
CA GLN A 184 14.30 5.64 1.94
C GLN A 184 12.90 6.09 2.31
N VAL A 185 12.29 6.90 1.46
CA VAL A 185 10.91 7.35 1.61
C VAL A 185 10.08 6.82 0.46
N VAL A 186 8.82 6.50 0.76
CA VAL A 186 7.92 5.86 -0.17
C VAL A 186 6.58 6.55 -0.10
N THR A 187 6.16 7.12 -1.23
CA THR A 187 4.78 7.59 -1.40
C THR A 187 4.02 6.53 -2.16
N ARG A 188 2.79 6.23 -1.74
CA ARG A 188 1.98 5.18 -2.38
C ARG A 188 0.50 5.55 -2.40
N ALA A 189 -0.15 5.26 -3.52
CA ALA A 189 -1.61 5.25 -3.64
C ALA A 189 -2.08 3.81 -3.87
N ILE A 190 -3.16 3.38 -3.22
CA ILE A 190 -3.70 2.02 -3.33
C ILE A 190 -5.17 2.10 -3.75
N ALA A 191 -5.50 1.55 -4.90
CA ALA A 191 -6.86 1.27 -5.31
C ALA A 191 -7.23 -0.15 -4.89
N VAL A 192 -8.41 -0.30 -4.32
CA VAL A 192 -8.91 -1.59 -3.83
C VAL A 192 -10.24 -1.88 -4.50
N ALA A 193 -10.37 -3.06 -5.08
CA ALA A 193 -11.70 -3.60 -5.37
C ALA A 193 -12.30 -4.08 -4.04
N VAL A 194 -12.84 -3.17 -3.25
CA VAL A 194 -13.61 -3.53 -2.06
C VAL A 194 -14.98 -3.98 -2.53
N VAL A 195 -15.33 -5.22 -2.24
CA VAL A 195 -16.69 -5.73 -2.38
C VAL A 195 -17.12 -6.10 -0.97
N GLU A 196 -17.70 -5.14 -0.25
CA GLU A 196 -18.47 -5.47 0.95
C GLU A 196 -19.80 -6.07 0.49
N ASP A 197 -20.17 -7.22 1.06
CA ASP A 197 -21.58 -7.64 1.19
C ASP A 197 -22.31 -6.76 2.22
#